data_AF-A0A5J9V5J1-F1
#
_entry.id   AF-A0A5J9V5J1-F1
#
_cell.length_a   1.000
_cell.length_b   1.000
_cell.length_c   1.000
_cell.angle_alpha   90.00
_cell.angle_beta   90.00
_cell.angle_gamma   90.00
#
_symmetry.space_group_name_H-M   'P 1'
#
loop_
_entity.id
_entity.type
_entity.pdbx_description
1 polymer ?
#
loop_
_entity_poly.entity_id
_entity_poly.type
_entity_poly.pdbx_seq_one_letter_code
_entity_poly.pdbx_strand_id
1 'polypeptide(L)'
;MEWVRGTDQQNMIASVLGMGGIGKTALVSHVYSIVKYDFNTFAWIMVSQRFDVDHLLQQIVREFRKNDRRKEFPEDIDMTDCSILQDIIRNYLKNRRIFEVARLAPESNIIYLEPLEKNDAQLLFYKEAFWRNNDMICSQDKEQWAKTFVQKCNGLPIAIVCIGRLLSFRTPCSLEWEKVYKDIEMQLTNNPIIDMNIILKVSLEDLRHNIRNCFMYCCLFPEKHVMQRKSLVCLWVAEGFVEEVGNRTLEEVAEDYLTELIPAIVVKRNDSGCVLEVQMHDILRVLGLSKARDENFGSILNPAKAYLIKGARRVSTECGDLAQLVEYAPHLRSLLVFQNSFTFGSLLQLSGYQIRPVFELFNLRFLGLRRTRISSLPRSIGRLKNLLVLDAWKCKITKLPQEVTKLYKLTHLIVTAKPVTSSLECFIS
;
A
#
# COMPACT_ATOMS: atom_id res chain seq x y z
N MET A 1 26.46 7.73 -9.48
CA MET A 1 26.23 6.28 -9.75
C MET A 1 27.52 5.48 -9.83
N GLU A 2 28.68 6.13 -9.84
CA GLU A 2 30.00 5.47 -9.87
C GLU A 2 30.19 4.48 -8.70
N TRP A 3 29.62 4.76 -7.53
CA TRP A 3 29.62 3.85 -6.37
C TRP A 3 28.79 2.57 -6.54
N VAL A 4 28.00 2.42 -7.61
CA VAL A 4 27.28 1.16 -7.92
C VAL A 4 27.93 0.46 -9.12
N ARG A 5 28.58 1.22 -10.01
CA ARG A 5 29.14 0.75 -11.29
C ARG A 5 30.66 0.59 -11.29
N GLY A 6 31.33 0.91 -10.18
CA GLY A 6 32.78 0.81 -10.05
C GLY A 6 33.28 -0.63 -10.18
N THR A 7 34.27 -0.85 -11.05
CA THR A 7 34.85 -2.16 -11.37
C THR A 7 35.59 -2.81 -10.19
N ASP A 8 35.96 -2.03 -9.17
CA ASP A 8 36.71 -2.49 -7.99
C ASP A 8 35.82 -2.90 -6.80
N GLN A 9 34.49 -2.80 -6.93
CA GLN A 9 33.54 -2.97 -5.81
C GLN A 9 32.78 -4.30 -5.87
N GLN A 10 33.50 -5.41 -6.01
CA GLN A 10 32.93 -6.73 -5.70
C GLN A 10 32.71 -6.78 -4.18
N ASN A 11 31.44 -6.80 -3.74
CA ASN A 11 30.99 -6.94 -2.34
C ASN A 11 30.72 -5.66 -1.52
N MET A 12 29.93 -4.73 -2.06
CA MET A 12 29.53 -3.51 -1.34
C MET A 12 28.15 -3.64 -0.67
N ILE A 13 28.07 -3.30 0.63
CA ILE A 13 26.82 -2.86 1.27
C ILE A 13 26.80 -1.35 1.31
N ALA A 14 25.66 -0.77 0.97
CA ALA A 14 25.37 0.63 1.23
C ALA A 14 24.14 0.74 2.13
N SER A 15 24.23 1.60 3.14
CA SER A 15 23.14 1.89 4.07
C SER A 15 22.66 3.32 3.87
N VAL A 16 21.35 3.52 3.71
CA VAL A 16 20.76 4.85 3.58
C VAL A 16 20.05 5.22 4.88
N LEU A 17 20.58 6.21 5.59
CA LEU A 17 20.05 6.68 6.88
C LEU A 17 19.42 8.06 6.76
N GLY A 18 18.43 8.35 7.60
CA GLY A 18 17.75 9.64 7.63
C GLY A 18 16.39 9.57 8.31
N MET A 19 15.77 10.73 8.58
CA MET A 19 14.48 10.83 9.27
C MET A 19 13.32 10.21 8.46
N GLY A 20 12.21 9.85 9.11
CA GLY A 20 11.00 9.40 8.43
C GLY A 20 10.49 10.45 7.43
N GLY A 21 10.07 10.03 6.22
CA GLY A 21 9.54 10.95 5.20
C GLY A 21 10.59 11.75 4.40
N ILE A 22 11.89 11.57 4.69
CA ILE A 22 13.01 12.25 4.00
C ILE A 22 13.26 11.77 2.56
N GLY A 23 12.59 10.71 2.10
CA GLY A 23 12.75 10.18 0.74
C GLY A 23 13.73 9.01 0.56
N LYS A 24 14.19 8.35 1.64
CA LYS A 24 15.08 7.16 1.57
C LYS A 24 14.62 6.12 0.54
N THR A 25 13.37 5.67 0.67
CA THR A 25 12.81 4.65 -0.22
C THR A 25 12.70 5.14 -1.66
N ALA A 26 12.40 6.44 -1.86
CA ALA A 26 12.33 7.03 -3.19
C ALA A 26 13.70 7.06 -3.86
N LEU A 27 14.76 7.46 -3.13
CA LEU A 27 16.14 7.44 -3.62
C LEU A 27 16.58 6.02 -4.00
N VAL A 28 16.45 5.06 -3.07
CA VAL A 28 16.88 3.67 -3.29
C VAL A 28 16.08 3.04 -4.44
N SER A 29 14.77 3.32 -4.53
CA SER A 29 13.93 2.84 -5.64
C SER A 29 14.36 3.44 -6.98
N HIS A 30 14.71 4.72 -7.03
CA HIS A 30 15.18 5.37 -8.25
C HIS A 30 16.52 4.80 -8.71
N VAL A 31 17.49 4.72 -7.78
CA VAL A 31 18.81 4.11 -8.06
C VAL A 31 18.63 2.67 -8.56
N TYR A 32 17.85 1.86 -7.84
CA TYR A 32 17.54 0.48 -8.23
C TYR A 32 16.94 0.39 -9.62
N SER A 33 15.99 1.27 -9.98
CA SER A 33 15.34 1.25 -11.29
C SER A 33 16.31 1.47 -12.46
N ILE A 34 17.36 2.26 -12.24
CA ILE A 34 18.39 2.59 -13.23
C ILE A 34 19.41 1.45 -13.34
N VAL A 35 19.95 0.98 -12.21
CA VAL A 35 21.11 0.07 -12.19
C VAL A 35 20.74 -1.39 -12.23
N LYS A 36 19.50 -1.79 -11.90
CA LYS A 36 19.11 -3.22 -11.86
C LYS A 36 19.41 -3.95 -13.17
N TYR A 37 19.41 -3.25 -14.31
CA TYR A 37 19.68 -3.86 -15.60
C TYR A 37 21.16 -4.18 -15.86
N ASP A 38 22.05 -3.65 -15.03
CA ASP A 38 23.49 -3.90 -15.09
C ASP A 38 23.86 -5.23 -14.37
N PHE A 39 22.92 -5.82 -13.61
CA PHE A 39 23.13 -7.05 -12.83
C PHE A 39 22.44 -8.28 -13.46
N ASN A 40 23.07 -9.45 -13.32
CA ASN A 40 22.51 -10.74 -13.79
C ASN A 40 21.27 -11.17 -12.99
N THR A 41 21.22 -10.81 -11.71
CA THR A 41 20.09 -11.07 -10.81
C THR A 41 19.93 -9.89 -9.88
N PHE A 42 18.70 -9.54 -9.55
CA PHE A 42 18.36 -8.46 -8.63
C PHE A 42 17.09 -8.80 -7.85
N ALA A 43 16.93 -8.24 -6.67
CA ALA A 43 15.72 -8.42 -5.86
C ALA A 43 15.39 -7.12 -5.13
N TRP A 44 14.09 -6.82 -5.05
CA TRP A 44 13.58 -5.74 -4.21
C TRP A 44 12.73 -6.32 -3.09
N ILE A 45 13.21 -6.20 -1.85
CA ILE A 45 12.58 -6.82 -0.68
C ILE A 45 12.17 -5.72 0.30
N MET A 46 10.90 -5.72 0.69
CA MET A 46 10.35 -4.77 1.64
C MET A 46 10.18 -5.46 3.00
N VAL A 47 10.95 -5.05 4.00
CA VAL A 47 10.87 -5.61 5.35
C VAL A 47 10.13 -4.65 6.27
N SER A 48 9.07 -5.11 6.94
CA SER A 48 8.29 -4.37 7.95
C SER A 48 8.95 -4.41 9.33
N GLN A 49 8.56 -3.52 10.24
CA GLN A 49 9.10 -3.52 11.63
C GLN A 49 8.84 -4.85 12.36
N ARG A 50 7.69 -5.46 12.08
CA ARG A 50 7.39 -6.84 12.47
C ARG A 50 7.56 -7.71 11.24
N PHE A 51 8.50 -8.64 11.25
CA PHE A 51 8.72 -9.54 10.13
C PHE A 51 8.91 -10.99 10.61
N ASP A 52 8.63 -11.92 9.70
CA ASP A 52 8.75 -13.36 9.90
C ASP A 52 9.79 -13.87 8.92
N VAL A 53 10.72 -14.66 9.44
CA VAL A 53 11.91 -15.09 8.70
C VAL A 53 11.49 -15.99 7.54
N ASP A 54 10.52 -16.88 7.75
CA ASP A 54 10.04 -17.83 6.75
C ASP A 54 9.40 -17.10 5.57
N HIS A 55 8.55 -16.12 5.86
CA HIS A 55 7.94 -15.29 4.83
C HIS A 55 8.97 -14.47 4.07
N LEU A 56 9.95 -13.89 4.78
CA LEU A 56 11.01 -13.11 4.17
C LEU A 56 11.84 -13.98 3.21
N LEU A 57 12.24 -15.18 3.64
CA LEU A 57 12.94 -16.15 2.79
C LEU A 57 12.12 -16.51 1.55
N GLN A 58 10.83 -16.81 1.71
CA GLN A 58 9.94 -17.07 0.58
C GLN A 58 9.82 -15.87 -0.38
N GLN A 59 9.81 -14.64 0.13
CA GLN A 59 9.82 -13.44 -0.71
C GLN A 59 11.13 -13.31 -1.51
N ILE A 60 12.27 -13.54 -0.86
CA ILE A 60 13.59 -13.53 -1.51
C ILE A 60 13.63 -14.54 -2.65
N VAL A 61 13.22 -15.79 -2.40
CA VAL A 61 13.18 -16.86 -3.42
C VAL A 61 12.27 -16.49 -4.59
N ARG A 62 11.09 -15.91 -4.33
CA ARG A 62 10.18 -15.46 -5.40
C ARG A 62 10.78 -14.35 -6.24
N GLU A 63 11.44 -13.36 -5.62
CA GLU A 63 12.08 -12.27 -6.34
C GLU A 63 13.26 -12.77 -7.17
N PHE A 64 14.13 -13.63 -6.64
CA PHE A 64 15.22 -14.21 -7.42
C PHE A 64 14.72 -15.06 -8.58
N ARG A 65 13.75 -15.96 -8.35
CA ARG A 65 13.15 -16.75 -9.44
C ARG A 65 12.60 -15.87 -10.56
N LYS A 66 11.96 -14.75 -10.20
CA LYS A 66 11.33 -13.85 -11.17
C LYS A 66 12.36 -13.02 -11.95
N ASN A 67 13.43 -12.60 -11.28
CA ASN A 67 14.36 -11.59 -11.78
C ASN A 67 15.73 -12.17 -12.19
N ASP A 68 15.90 -13.50 -12.12
CA ASP A 68 17.10 -14.17 -12.61
C ASP A 68 17.07 -14.28 -14.14
N ARG A 69 17.96 -13.54 -14.79
CA ARG A 69 18.06 -13.51 -16.26
C ARG A 69 18.65 -14.77 -16.84
N ARG A 70 19.50 -15.47 -16.08
CA ARG A 70 20.17 -16.67 -16.55
C ARG A 70 19.33 -17.93 -16.36
N LYS A 71 18.21 -17.81 -15.62
CA LYS A 71 17.34 -18.94 -15.25
C LYS A 71 18.12 -20.07 -14.57
N GLU A 72 19.14 -19.72 -13.80
CA GLU A 72 19.94 -20.61 -12.97
C GLU A 72 19.26 -20.89 -11.62
N PHE A 73 18.28 -20.07 -11.21
CA PHE A 73 17.56 -20.24 -9.96
C PHE A 73 16.58 -21.44 -10.02
N PRO A 74 16.56 -22.35 -9.02
CA PRO A 74 15.75 -23.58 -9.10
C PRO A 74 14.23 -23.36 -9.22
N GLU A 75 13.57 -24.16 -10.07
CA GLU A 75 12.11 -24.09 -10.33
C GLU A 75 11.26 -24.93 -9.36
N ASP A 76 11.78 -26.07 -8.89
CA ASP A 76 11.11 -26.96 -7.94
C ASP A 76 11.73 -26.79 -6.55
N ILE A 77 11.11 -25.91 -5.75
CA ILE A 77 11.55 -25.60 -4.39
C ILE A 77 10.38 -25.82 -3.44
N ASP A 78 10.62 -26.59 -2.38
CA ASP A 78 9.69 -26.63 -1.26
C ASP A 78 9.70 -25.27 -0.54
N MET A 79 8.63 -24.51 -0.72
CA MET A 79 8.44 -23.19 -0.12
C MET A 79 8.03 -23.26 1.36
N THR A 80 7.83 -24.47 1.91
CA THR A 80 7.39 -24.67 3.28
C THR A 80 8.53 -24.96 4.26
N ASP A 81 9.70 -25.37 3.76
CA ASP A 81 10.89 -25.66 4.58
C ASP A 81 11.90 -24.51 4.53
N CYS A 82 12.10 -23.86 5.67
CA CYS A 82 12.96 -22.70 5.80
C CYS A 82 14.45 -23.03 5.78
N SER A 83 14.84 -24.24 6.17
CA SER A 83 16.22 -24.70 6.06
C SER A 83 16.60 -24.81 4.59
N ILE A 84 15.73 -25.44 3.80
CA ILE A 84 15.91 -25.59 2.35
C ILE A 84 15.96 -24.21 1.67
N LEU A 85 15.04 -23.31 2.03
CA LEU A 85 15.03 -21.95 1.48
C LEU A 85 16.33 -21.18 1.81
N GLN A 86 16.81 -21.28 3.05
CA GLN A 86 18.10 -20.68 3.42
C GLN A 86 19.22 -21.28 2.57
N ASP A 87 19.34 -22.60 2.49
CA ASP A 87 20.46 -23.24 1.79
C ASP A 87 20.45 -22.94 0.29
N ILE A 88 19.28 -22.89 -0.34
CA ILE A 88 19.16 -22.49 -1.75
C ILE A 88 19.59 -21.04 -1.93
N ILE A 89 19.10 -20.11 -1.11
CA ILE A 89 19.50 -18.70 -1.18
C ILE A 89 21.02 -18.59 -0.97
N ARG A 90 21.56 -19.27 0.04
CA ARG A 90 23.00 -19.27 0.33
C ARG A 90 23.80 -19.80 -0.84
N ASN A 91 23.45 -20.95 -1.40
CA ASN A 91 24.19 -21.57 -2.50
C ASN A 91 24.10 -20.72 -3.78
N TYR A 92 22.92 -20.18 -4.07
CA TYR A 92 22.70 -19.28 -5.20
C TYR A 92 23.53 -17.99 -5.09
N LEU A 93 23.67 -17.43 -3.88
CA LEU A 93 24.47 -16.24 -3.61
C LEU A 93 25.97 -16.53 -3.42
N LYS A 94 26.35 -17.73 -2.96
CA LYS A 94 27.75 -18.18 -2.79
C LYS A 94 28.49 -18.17 -4.12
N ASN A 95 27.87 -18.70 -5.18
CA ASN A 95 28.44 -18.67 -6.53
C ASN A 95 28.54 -17.25 -7.11
N ARG A 96 27.91 -16.27 -6.46
CA ARG A 96 27.91 -14.85 -6.84
C ARG A 96 28.69 -13.98 -5.83
N ARG A 97 29.46 -14.61 -4.91
CA ARG A 97 30.42 -14.01 -3.94
C ARG A 97 29.86 -13.07 -2.87
N ILE A 98 28.59 -13.15 -2.46
CA ILE A 98 27.97 -12.20 -1.50
C ILE A 98 27.99 -12.66 -0.03
N PHE A 99 28.46 -13.89 0.27
CA PHE A 99 28.12 -14.56 1.53
C PHE A 99 28.78 -13.99 2.81
N GLU A 100 29.97 -13.38 2.74
CA GLU A 100 30.63 -12.82 3.94
C GLU A 100 30.14 -11.43 4.35
N VAL A 101 29.40 -10.77 3.46
CA VAL A 101 29.08 -9.34 3.54
C VAL A 101 27.96 -9.06 4.55
N ALA A 102 27.10 -10.05 4.82
CA ALA A 102 25.99 -9.91 5.75
C ALA A 102 26.39 -9.84 7.24
N ARG A 103 27.66 -10.13 7.59
CA ARG A 103 28.05 -10.22 9.00
C ARG A 103 28.35 -8.89 9.67
N LEU A 104 28.70 -7.85 8.91
CA LEU A 104 28.93 -6.49 9.39
C LEU A 104 28.75 -5.56 8.20
N ALA A 105 27.72 -4.72 8.14
CA ALA A 105 27.75 -3.57 7.25
C ALA A 105 28.87 -2.66 7.78
N PRO A 106 30.02 -2.51 7.09
CA PRO A 106 31.05 -1.63 7.58
C PRO A 106 30.50 -0.19 7.63
N GLU A 107 30.88 0.57 8.65
CA GLU A 107 30.50 1.98 8.84
C GLU A 107 30.91 2.89 7.66
N SER A 108 31.71 2.37 6.71
CA SER A 108 32.33 3.11 5.63
C SER A 108 31.39 3.53 4.48
N ASN A 109 30.20 2.92 4.34
CA ASN A 109 29.30 3.16 3.19
C ASN A 109 27.89 3.59 3.63
N ILE A 110 27.81 4.58 4.52
CA ILE A 110 26.55 5.16 4.96
C ILE A 110 26.26 6.44 4.17
N ILE A 111 25.11 6.49 3.51
CA ILE A 111 24.57 7.69 2.87
C ILE A 111 23.56 8.31 3.84
N TYR A 112 23.90 9.46 4.41
CA TYR A 112 22.98 10.25 5.21
C TYR A 112 22.16 11.14 4.28
N LEU A 113 20.83 11.00 4.35
CA LEU A 113 19.91 11.89 3.66
C LEU A 113 19.58 13.08 4.53
N GLU A 114 19.91 14.26 4.00
CA GLU A 114 19.59 15.54 4.60
C GLU A 114 18.26 16.09 4.03
N PRO A 115 17.62 17.03 4.75
CA PRO A 115 16.49 17.78 4.21
C PRO A 115 16.85 18.47 2.90
N LEU A 116 15.85 18.64 2.02
CA LEU A 116 16.03 19.33 0.75
C LEU A 116 16.50 20.77 0.98
N GLU A 117 17.47 21.18 0.17
CA GLU A 117 17.88 22.57 0.09
C GLU A 117 16.73 23.46 -0.37
N LYS A 118 16.79 24.75 -0.03
CA LYS A 118 15.69 25.70 -0.27
C LYS A 118 15.20 25.70 -1.73
N ASN A 119 16.12 25.62 -2.69
CA ASN A 119 15.79 25.66 -4.11
C ASN A 119 15.04 24.38 -4.55
N ASP A 120 15.54 23.21 -4.16
CA ASP A 120 14.90 21.92 -4.47
C ASP A 120 13.57 21.76 -3.75
N ALA A 121 13.49 22.21 -2.50
CA ALA A 121 12.27 22.23 -1.71
C ALA A 121 11.19 23.12 -2.36
N GLN A 122 11.59 24.30 -2.84
CA GLN A 122 10.70 25.23 -3.53
C GLN A 122 10.26 24.68 -4.90
N LEU A 123 11.17 24.06 -5.65
CA LEU A 123 10.85 23.40 -6.91
C LEU A 123 9.86 22.25 -6.70
N LEU A 124 10.08 21.42 -5.68
CA LEU A 124 9.15 20.35 -5.32
C LEU A 124 7.79 20.93 -4.92
N PHE A 125 7.76 21.99 -4.13
CA PHE A 125 6.52 22.65 -3.75
C PHE A 125 5.73 23.14 -4.96
N TYR A 126 6.38 23.78 -5.95
CA TYR A 126 5.70 24.26 -7.15
C TYR A 126 5.15 23.15 -8.02
N LYS A 127 5.90 22.05 -8.18
CA LYS A 127 5.41 20.86 -8.88
C LYS A 127 4.13 20.31 -8.25
N GLU A 128 4.03 20.37 -6.93
CA GLU A 128 2.90 19.79 -6.19
C GLU A 128 1.73 20.77 -6.03
N ALA A 129 1.99 22.07 -5.83
CA ALA A 129 0.98 23.11 -5.70
C ALA A 129 0.32 23.49 -7.02
N PHE A 130 1.08 23.46 -8.12
CA PHE A 130 0.63 23.87 -9.45
C PHE A 130 0.56 22.70 -10.42
N TRP A 131 0.42 21.46 -9.93
CA TRP A 131 0.41 20.26 -10.78
C TRP A 131 -0.67 20.26 -11.88
N ARG A 132 -1.74 21.05 -11.73
CA ARG A 132 -2.82 21.24 -12.73
C ARG A 132 -2.49 22.29 -13.80
N ASN A 133 -1.51 23.14 -13.53
CA ASN A 133 -1.08 24.20 -14.43
C ASN A 133 0.24 23.78 -15.09
N ASN A 134 0.24 23.63 -16.42
CA ASN A 134 1.42 23.17 -17.15
C ASN A 134 2.64 24.09 -17.00
N ASP A 135 2.41 25.38 -16.75
CA ASP A 135 3.49 26.37 -16.71
C ASP A 135 4.26 26.38 -15.38
N MET A 136 3.73 25.75 -14.31
CA MET A 136 4.27 25.80 -12.94
C MET A 136 4.57 27.22 -12.41
N ILE A 137 4.00 28.26 -13.03
CA ILE A 137 4.30 29.66 -12.69
C ILE A 137 3.53 30.06 -11.42
N CYS A 138 4.28 30.41 -10.38
CA CYS A 138 3.74 31.06 -9.20
C CYS A 138 3.57 32.56 -9.48
N SER A 139 2.35 33.09 -9.30
CA SER A 139 2.11 34.54 -9.37
C SER A 139 2.85 35.25 -8.24
N GLN A 140 3.33 36.48 -8.47
CA GLN A 140 4.08 37.26 -7.45
C GLN A 140 3.36 37.34 -6.10
N ASP A 141 2.04 37.47 -6.09
CA ASP A 141 1.22 37.55 -4.87
C ASP A 141 1.20 36.27 -4.02
N LYS A 142 1.63 35.14 -4.59
CA LYS A 142 1.69 33.82 -3.94
C LYS A 142 3.12 33.38 -3.62
N GLU A 143 4.10 33.97 -4.30
CA GLU A 143 5.53 33.65 -4.14
C GLU A 143 5.96 33.80 -2.68
N GLN A 144 5.48 34.84 -2.00
CA GLN A 144 5.77 35.07 -0.59
C GLN A 144 5.21 33.95 0.30
N TRP A 145 3.96 33.57 0.09
CA TRP A 145 3.33 32.48 0.85
C TRP A 145 3.98 31.13 0.56
N ALA A 146 4.31 30.85 -0.70
CA ALA A 146 5.03 29.64 -1.07
C ALA A 146 6.36 29.52 -0.32
N LYS A 147 7.15 30.59 -0.26
CA LYS A 147 8.39 30.63 0.52
C LYS A 147 8.15 30.37 2.01
N THR A 148 7.12 30.98 2.59
CA THR A 148 6.76 30.77 4.00
C THR A 148 6.39 29.30 4.28
N PHE A 149 5.57 28.67 3.43
CA PHE A 149 5.20 27.26 3.57
C PHE A 149 6.39 26.32 3.42
N VAL A 150 7.25 26.57 2.42
CA VAL A 150 8.47 25.79 2.20
C VAL A 150 9.41 25.88 3.40
N GLN A 151 9.57 27.08 3.97
CA GLN A 151 10.35 27.27 5.20
C GLN A 151 9.78 26.47 6.37
N LYS A 152 8.45 26.48 6.56
CA LYS A 152 7.79 25.69 7.62
C LYS A 152 7.94 24.17 7.44
N CYS A 153 8.15 23.69 6.22
CA CYS A 153 8.37 22.27 5.95
C CYS A 153 9.78 21.79 6.35
N ASN A 154 10.72 22.68 6.69
CA ASN A 154 12.10 22.35 7.07
C ASN A 154 12.79 21.37 6.09
N GLY A 155 12.53 21.51 4.78
CA GLY A 155 13.13 20.68 3.74
C GLY A 155 12.64 19.22 3.70
N LEU A 156 11.63 18.83 4.48
CA LEU A 156 11.09 17.46 4.45
C LEU A 156 10.23 17.24 3.19
N PRO A 157 10.60 16.33 2.27
CA PRO A 157 9.86 16.13 1.02
C PRO A 157 8.38 15.81 1.23
N ILE A 158 8.05 14.93 2.19
CA ILE A 158 6.65 14.57 2.46
C ILE A 158 5.81 15.76 2.96
N ALA A 159 6.41 16.66 3.73
CA ALA A 159 5.75 17.87 4.22
C ALA A 159 5.40 18.79 3.05
N ILE A 160 6.40 19.02 2.21
CA ILE A 160 6.32 19.89 1.03
C ILE A 160 5.25 19.37 0.07
N VAL A 161 5.25 18.06 -0.21
CA VAL A 161 4.25 17.43 -1.09
C VAL A 161 2.85 17.61 -0.53
N CYS A 162 2.65 17.39 0.78
CA CYS A 162 1.33 17.51 1.38
C CYS A 162 0.79 18.95 1.41
N ILE A 163 1.61 19.94 1.81
CA ILE A 163 1.18 21.35 1.76
C ILE A 163 0.94 21.80 0.33
N GLY A 164 1.86 21.47 -0.60
CA GLY A 164 1.69 21.79 -2.00
C GLY A 164 0.34 21.28 -2.51
N ARG A 165 0.03 20.00 -2.24
CA ARG A 165 -1.24 19.41 -2.65
C ARG A 165 -2.46 20.03 -1.99
N LEU A 166 -2.40 20.28 -0.68
CA LEU A 166 -3.46 20.98 0.03
C LEU A 166 -3.85 22.28 -0.67
N LEU A 167 -2.84 23.09 -1.00
CA LEU A 167 -3.02 24.36 -1.67
C LEU A 167 -3.47 24.21 -3.14
N SER A 168 -3.13 23.11 -3.80
CA SER A 168 -3.57 22.82 -5.18
C SER A 168 -5.09 22.59 -5.30
N PHE A 169 -5.75 22.20 -4.19
CA PHE A 169 -7.21 22.05 -4.13
C PHE A 169 -7.93 23.36 -3.82
N ARG A 170 -7.20 24.42 -3.43
CA ARG A 170 -7.77 25.74 -3.15
C ARG A 170 -7.79 26.59 -4.40
N THR A 171 -8.71 27.56 -4.41
CA THR A 171 -8.73 28.61 -5.41
C THR A 171 -7.35 29.29 -5.42
N PRO A 172 -6.74 29.55 -6.59
CA PRO A 172 -5.41 30.14 -6.68
C PRO A 172 -5.46 31.64 -6.34
N CYS A 173 -5.77 31.97 -5.09
CA CYS A 173 -5.89 33.30 -4.53
C CYS A 173 -5.03 33.43 -3.27
N SER A 174 -4.33 34.55 -3.11
CA SER A 174 -3.43 34.81 -1.97
C SER A 174 -4.17 34.75 -0.62
N LEU A 175 -5.41 35.26 -0.56
CA LEU A 175 -6.26 35.25 0.63
C LEU A 175 -6.59 33.85 1.15
N GLU A 176 -6.74 32.86 0.25
CA GLU A 176 -7.03 31.48 0.64
C GLU A 176 -5.79 30.79 1.22
N TRP A 177 -4.61 31.08 0.68
CA TRP A 177 -3.34 30.57 1.20
C TRP A 177 -3.03 31.16 2.58
N GLU A 178 -3.35 32.44 2.79
CA GLU A 178 -3.25 33.09 4.10
C GLU A 178 -4.17 32.43 5.15
N LYS A 179 -5.43 32.11 4.80
CA LYS A 179 -6.34 31.40 5.71
C LYS A 179 -5.78 30.05 6.14
N VAL A 180 -5.34 29.24 5.16
CA VAL A 180 -4.72 27.93 5.42
C VAL A 180 -3.49 28.08 6.33
N TYR A 181 -2.68 29.11 6.11
CA TYR A 181 -1.52 29.38 6.95
C TYR A 181 -1.94 29.70 8.40
N LYS A 182 -2.94 30.58 8.59
CA LYS A 182 -3.46 30.92 9.93
C LYS A 182 -4.07 29.72 10.63
N ASP A 183 -4.78 28.86 9.90
CA ASP A 183 -5.36 27.63 10.47
C ASP A 183 -4.26 26.67 10.93
N ILE A 184 -3.20 26.50 10.13
CA ILE A 184 -2.02 25.70 10.52
C ILE A 184 -1.35 26.32 11.76
N GLU A 185 -1.14 27.63 11.78
CA GLU A 185 -0.49 28.34 12.89
C GLU A 185 -1.28 28.26 14.21
N MET A 186 -2.61 28.37 14.15
CA MET A 186 -3.50 28.20 15.30
C MET A 186 -3.48 26.77 15.86
N GLN A 187 -3.27 25.76 15.02
CA GLN A 187 -3.14 24.38 15.48
C GLN A 187 -1.76 24.08 16.09
N LEU A 188 -0.70 24.78 15.64
CA LEU A 188 0.67 24.63 16.13
C LEU A 188 0.88 25.24 17.52
N THR A 189 0.25 26.38 17.82
CA THR A 189 0.37 27.06 19.13
C THR A 189 -0.19 26.24 20.30
N ASN A 190 -1.04 25.24 20.03
CA ASN A 190 -1.64 24.37 21.05
C ASN A 190 -0.85 23.06 21.30
N ASN A 191 0.13 22.68 20.47
CA ASN A 191 0.89 21.42 20.61
C ASN A 191 2.32 21.50 19.99
N PRO A 192 3.33 21.97 20.73
CA PRO A 192 4.68 22.24 20.20
C PRO A 192 5.52 21.00 19.85
N ILE A 193 5.05 19.78 20.13
CA ILE A 193 5.81 18.53 19.93
C ILE A 193 5.45 17.85 18.59
N ILE A 194 4.46 18.37 17.85
CA ILE A 194 3.79 17.66 16.74
C ILE A 194 3.69 18.51 15.45
N ASP A 195 4.70 19.33 15.14
CA ASP A 195 4.68 20.27 13.99
C ASP A 195 4.27 19.62 12.65
N MET A 196 4.77 18.42 12.36
CA MET A 196 4.56 17.76 11.05
C MET A 196 3.22 17.02 10.92
N ASN A 197 2.74 16.38 11.99
CA ASN A 197 1.45 15.68 11.89
C ASN A 197 0.30 16.68 11.77
N ILE A 198 0.47 17.92 12.23
CA ILE A 198 -0.53 18.98 12.10
C ILE A 198 -0.69 19.38 10.64
N ILE A 199 0.40 19.67 9.94
CA ILE A 199 0.41 19.97 8.50
C ILE A 199 -0.28 18.87 7.69
N LEU A 200 0.06 17.62 8.00
CA LEU A 200 -0.51 16.46 7.34
C LEU A 200 -1.99 16.26 7.70
N LYS A 201 -2.42 16.55 8.93
CA LYS A 201 -3.83 16.50 9.35
C LYS A 201 -4.67 17.55 8.64
N VAL A 202 -4.22 18.81 8.60
CA VAL A 202 -4.93 19.89 7.90
C VAL A 202 -5.13 19.53 6.42
N SER A 203 -4.09 18.96 5.79
CA SER A 203 -4.18 18.50 4.40
C SER A 203 -5.27 17.44 4.17
N LEU A 204 -5.62 16.64 5.19
CA LEU A 204 -6.65 15.61 5.12
C LEU A 204 -8.06 16.14 5.40
N GLU A 205 -8.18 17.17 6.22
CA GLU A 205 -9.48 17.79 6.54
C GLU A 205 -10.08 18.52 5.35
N ASP A 206 -9.22 19.06 4.50
CA ASP A 206 -9.58 19.87 3.34
C ASP A 206 -9.90 19.05 2.08
N LEU A 207 -9.69 17.73 2.11
CA LEU A 207 -10.09 16.84 1.02
C LEU A 207 -11.62 16.81 0.89
N ARG A 208 -12.11 16.82 -0.37
CA ARG A 208 -13.53 16.56 -0.68
C ARG A 208 -13.96 15.26 0.01
N HIS A 209 -15.17 15.25 0.57
CA HIS A 209 -15.68 14.16 1.41
C HIS A 209 -15.46 12.75 0.80
N ASN A 210 -15.72 12.60 -0.49
CA ASN A 210 -15.59 11.32 -1.19
C ASN A 210 -14.15 10.86 -1.39
N ILE A 211 -13.25 11.81 -1.69
CA ILE A 211 -11.81 11.54 -1.82
C ILE A 211 -11.22 11.24 -0.45
N ARG A 212 -11.67 11.94 0.59
CA ARG A 212 -11.29 11.66 1.98
C ARG A 212 -11.70 10.25 2.39
N ASN A 213 -12.89 9.80 2.01
CA ASN A 213 -13.33 8.42 2.23
C ASN A 213 -12.43 7.42 1.51
N CYS A 214 -12.07 7.69 0.25
CA CYS A 214 -11.13 6.86 -0.51
C CYS A 214 -9.75 6.78 0.16
N PHE A 215 -9.22 7.90 0.65
CA PHE A 215 -7.96 7.98 1.39
C PHE A 215 -8.01 7.21 2.72
N MET A 216 -9.04 7.44 3.54
CA MET A 216 -9.22 6.74 4.82
C MET A 216 -9.38 5.23 4.59
N TYR A 217 -10.02 4.83 3.49
CA TYR A 217 -10.13 3.43 3.10
C TYR A 217 -8.78 2.81 2.75
N CYS A 218 -7.91 3.52 2.03
CA CYS A 218 -6.52 3.08 1.80
C CYS A 218 -5.72 2.91 3.09
N CYS A 219 -6.01 3.71 4.13
CA CYS A 219 -5.33 3.61 5.42
C CYS A 219 -5.67 2.31 6.18
N LEU A 220 -6.81 1.67 5.88
CA LEU A 220 -7.20 0.40 6.49
C LEU A 220 -6.34 -0.78 6.03
N PHE A 221 -5.61 -0.65 4.92
CA PHE A 221 -4.68 -1.69 4.47
C PHE A 221 -3.48 -1.80 5.41
N PRO A 222 -2.81 -2.96 5.52
CA PRO A 222 -1.61 -3.11 6.33
C PRO A 222 -0.47 -2.20 5.88
N GLU A 223 0.51 -2.00 6.76
CA GLU A 223 1.73 -1.29 6.41
C GLU A 223 2.42 -1.97 5.23
N LYS A 224 2.96 -1.15 4.32
CA LYS A 224 3.67 -1.65 3.13
C LYS A 224 2.84 -2.52 2.19
N HIS A 225 1.51 -2.55 2.35
CA HIS A 225 0.64 -3.30 1.48
C HIS A 225 0.53 -2.65 0.10
N VAL A 226 0.91 -3.41 -0.93
CA VAL A 226 0.80 -3.00 -2.33
C VAL A 226 -0.60 -3.30 -2.86
N MET A 227 -1.37 -2.25 -3.12
CA MET A 227 -2.71 -2.28 -3.70
C MET A 227 -2.64 -2.24 -5.22
N GLN A 228 -3.47 -3.05 -5.89
CA GLN A 228 -3.60 -3.02 -7.36
C GLN A 228 -4.58 -1.91 -7.75
N ARG A 229 -4.20 -1.07 -8.72
CA ARG A 229 -5.02 0.08 -9.17
C ARG A 229 -6.47 -0.30 -9.48
N LYS A 230 -6.67 -1.22 -10.43
CA LYS A 230 -8.00 -1.65 -10.87
C LYS A 230 -8.85 -2.19 -9.72
N SER A 231 -8.22 -2.96 -8.83
CA SER A 231 -8.92 -3.50 -7.67
C SER A 231 -9.37 -2.38 -6.74
N LEU A 232 -8.48 -1.44 -6.41
CA LEU A 232 -8.78 -0.32 -5.52
C LEU A 232 -9.94 0.54 -6.03
N VAL A 233 -9.97 0.83 -7.34
CA VAL A 233 -11.08 1.53 -8.00
C VAL A 233 -12.41 0.80 -7.79
N CYS A 234 -12.46 -0.51 -8.06
CA CYS A 234 -13.67 -1.31 -7.83
C CYS A 234 -14.10 -1.30 -6.35
N LEU A 235 -13.16 -1.24 -5.40
CA LEU A 235 -13.47 -1.15 -3.97
C LEU A 235 -14.20 0.16 -3.65
N TRP A 236 -13.71 1.29 -4.15
CA TRP A 236 -14.32 2.59 -3.86
C TRP A 236 -15.71 2.71 -4.47
N VAL A 237 -15.90 2.17 -5.69
CA VAL A 237 -17.22 2.08 -6.32
C VAL A 237 -18.17 1.23 -5.47
N ALA A 238 -17.73 0.04 -5.04
CA ALA A 238 -18.54 -0.87 -4.23
C ALA A 238 -18.90 -0.33 -2.83
N GLU A 239 -18.00 0.45 -2.24
CA GLU A 239 -18.26 1.15 -0.98
C GLU A 239 -19.23 2.33 -1.15
N GLY A 240 -19.50 2.75 -2.38
CA GLY A 240 -20.33 3.92 -2.70
C GLY A 240 -19.63 5.24 -2.37
N PHE A 241 -18.30 5.28 -2.46
CA PHE A 241 -17.55 6.53 -2.27
C PHE A 241 -17.56 7.42 -3.51
N VAL A 242 -17.95 6.89 -4.65
CA VAL A 242 -17.84 7.56 -5.94
C VAL A 242 -19.20 8.08 -6.36
N GLU A 243 -19.26 9.36 -6.72
CA GLU A 243 -20.49 10.01 -7.19
C GLU A 243 -20.75 9.75 -8.67
N GLU A 244 -22.02 9.66 -9.03
CA GLU A 244 -22.46 9.65 -10.42
C GLU A 244 -22.32 11.06 -11.02
N VAL A 245 -21.46 11.20 -12.03
CA VAL A 245 -21.18 12.49 -12.67
C VAL A 245 -21.47 12.39 -14.17
N GLY A 246 -22.64 12.92 -14.56
CA GLY A 246 -23.06 12.96 -15.97
C GLY A 246 -23.12 11.57 -16.61
N ASN A 247 -22.54 11.43 -17.81
CA ASN A 247 -22.53 10.18 -18.59
C ASN A 247 -21.26 9.34 -18.36
N ARG A 248 -20.46 9.64 -17.32
CA ARG A 248 -19.21 8.92 -17.05
C ARG A 248 -19.49 7.67 -16.22
N THR A 249 -18.66 6.65 -16.39
CA THR A 249 -18.72 5.46 -15.54
C THR A 249 -18.18 5.78 -14.14
N LEU A 250 -18.65 5.06 -13.12
CA LEU A 250 -18.17 5.25 -11.75
C LEU A 250 -16.67 4.93 -11.65
N GLU A 251 -16.18 3.97 -12.43
CA GLU A 251 -14.77 3.62 -12.49
C GLU A 251 -13.91 4.75 -13.06
N GLU A 252 -14.39 5.50 -14.07
CA GLU A 252 -13.67 6.66 -14.59
C GLU A 252 -13.58 7.79 -13.55
N VAL A 253 -14.66 8.06 -12.81
CA VAL A 253 -14.65 9.06 -11.74
C VAL A 253 -13.73 8.62 -10.58
N ALA A 254 -13.72 7.33 -10.27
CA ALA A 254 -12.84 6.76 -9.25
C ALA A 254 -11.35 6.83 -9.65
N GLU A 255 -11.02 6.69 -10.94
CA GLU A 255 -9.65 6.85 -11.44
C GLU A 255 -9.19 8.32 -11.33
N ASP A 256 -10.09 9.29 -11.48
CA ASP A 256 -9.77 10.70 -11.20
C ASP A 256 -9.48 10.91 -9.72
N TYR A 257 -10.28 10.31 -8.82
CA TYR A 257 -10.04 10.35 -7.38
C TYR A 257 -8.68 9.72 -7.02
N LEU A 258 -8.34 8.60 -7.67
CA LEU A 258 -7.03 7.97 -7.47
C LEU A 258 -5.92 8.90 -7.91
N THR A 259 -6.07 9.55 -9.07
CA THR A 259 -5.10 10.50 -9.62
C THR A 259 -4.88 11.68 -8.67
N GLU A 260 -5.94 12.17 -8.03
CA GLU A 260 -5.85 13.20 -6.98
C GLU A 260 -5.12 12.70 -5.72
N LEU A 261 -5.16 11.40 -5.42
CA LEU A 261 -4.50 10.78 -4.26
C LEU A 261 -3.08 10.24 -4.53
N ILE A 262 -2.67 10.06 -5.78
CA ILE A 262 -1.31 9.57 -6.18
C ILE A 262 -0.17 10.24 -5.40
N PRO A 263 -0.15 11.55 -5.14
CA PRO A 263 0.99 12.19 -4.46
C PRO A 263 1.12 11.77 -2.98
N ALA A 264 0.01 11.37 -2.36
CA ALA A 264 -0.05 10.89 -0.98
C ALA A 264 0.23 9.37 -0.87
N ILE A 265 0.41 8.69 -2.00
CA ILE A 265 0.50 7.23 -2.08
C ILE A 265 1.72 6.87 -2.93
N VAL A 266 2.56 5.95 -2.49
CA VAL A 266 3.73 5.50 -3.27
C VAL A 266 3.23 4.73 -4.49
N VAL A 267 3.63 5.14 -5.70
CA VAL A 267 3.15 4.57 -6.96
C VAL A 267 4.23 3.80 -7.70
N LYS A 268 3.89 2.59 -8.16
CA LYS A 268 4.66 1.87 -9.18
C LYS A 268 3.99 2.04 -10.54
N ARG A 269 4.75 2.55 -11.50
CA ARG A 269 4.33 2.73 -12.89
C ARG A 269 4.90 1.61 -13.78
N ASN A 270 4.20 1.28 -14.86
CA ASN A 270 4.76 0.46 -15.94
C ASN A 270 5.65 1.28 -16.88
N ASP A 271 6.26 0.62 -17.86
CA ASP A 271 7.13 1.27 -18.85
C ASP A 271 6.39 2.30 -19.73
N SER A 272 5.05 2.22 -19.80
CA SER A 272 4.20 3.22 -20.48
C SER A 272 3.76 4.38 -19.56
N GLY A 273 4.28 4.47 -18.34
CA GLY A 273 3.98 5.53 -17.37
C GLY A 273 2.65 5.42 -16.63
N CYS A 274 1.86 4.38 -16.91
CA CYS A 274 0.58 4.09 -16.26
C CYS A 274 0.79 3.50 -14.86
N VAL A 275 -0.03 3.95 -13.91
CA VAL A 275 -0.04 3.41 -12.55
C VAL A 275 -0.55 1.97 -12.55
N LEU A 276 0.24 1.04 -12.02
CA LEU A 276 -0.19 -0.36 -11.83
C LEU A 276 -0.52 -0.66 -10.38
N GLU A 277 0.35 -0.22 -9.49
CA GLU A 277 0.30 -0.54 -8.08
C GLU A 277 0.49 0.74 -7.26
N VAL A 278 -0.24 0.83 -6.16
CA VAL A 278 -0.20 1.96 -5.24
C VAL A 278 -0.04 1.45 -3.81
N GLN A 279 0.68 2.16 -2.97
CA GLN A 279 0.98 1.78 -1.59
C GLN A 279 0.86 2.99 -0.67
N MET A 280 0.05 2.87 0.39
CA MET A 280 -0.13 3.97 1.34
C MET A 280 1.18 4.31 2.04
N HIS A 281 1.54 5.60 2.10
CA HIS A 281 2.74 6.03 2.84
C HIS A 281 2.54 5.81 4.35
N ASP A 282 3.51 5.21 5.04
CA ASP A 282 3.37 4.76 6.43
C ASP A 282 2.99 5.90 7.40
N ILE A 283 3.59 7.09 7.25
CA ILE A 283 3.24 8.28 8.07
C ILE A 283 1.78 8.71 7.84
N LEU A 284 1.36 8.82 6.58
CA LEU A 284 0.00 9.23 6.23
C LEU A 284 -1.04 8.19 6.67
N ARG A 285 -0.66 6.91 6.65
CA ARG A 285 -1.50 5.83 7.16
C ARG A 285 -1.77 5.99 8.65
N VAL A 286 -0.77 6.31 9.48
CA VAL A 286 -0.96 6.53 10.92
C VAL A 286 -1.95 7.68 11.17
N LEU A 287 -1.82 8.77 10.42
CA LEU A 287 -2.70 9.94 10.55
C LEU A 287 -4.12 9.64 10.07
N GLY A 288 -4.25 9.00 8.91
CA GLY A 288 -5.54 8.57 8.38
C GLY A 288 -6.25 7.56 9.29
N LEU A 289 -5.52 6.67 9.96
CA LEU A 289 -6.09 5.76 10.95
C LEU A 289 -6.57 6.47 12.22
N SER A 290 -5.87 7.53 12.65
CA SER A 290 -6.37 8.40 13.73
C SER A 290 -7.69 9.03 13.32
N LYS A 291 -7.74 9.67 12.14
CA LYS A 291 -8.95 10.34 11.65
C LYS A 291 -10.11 9.37 11.42
N ALA A 292 -9.83 8.19 10.88
CA ALA A 292 -10.83 7.16 10.66
C ALA A 292 -11.45 6.66 11.98
N ARG A 293 -10.70 6.69 13.08
CA ARG A 293 -11.23 6.37 14.41
C ARG A 293 -12.13 7.50 14.92
N ASP A 294 -11.69 8.74 14.79
CA ASP A 294 -12.44 9.92 15.25
C ASP A 294 -13.79 10.04 14.52
N GLU A 295 -13.85 9.71 13.22
CA GLU A 295 -15.07 9.73 12.41
C GLU A 295 -15.87 8.41 12.44
N ASN A 296 -15.44 7.40 13.22
CA ASN A 296 -16.00 6.03 13.18
C ASN A 296 -16.09 5.45 11.74
N PHE A 297 -15.15 5.82 10.88
CA PHE A 297 -15.14 5.45 9.46
C PHE A 297 -14.81 3.97 9.25
N GLY A 298 -13.85 3.46 10.01
CA GLY A 298 -13.36 2.09 9.95
C GLY A 298 -12.36 1.78 11.06
N SER A 299 -12.14 0.50 11.34
CA SER A 299 -11.29 0.05 12.45
C SER A 299 -10.43 -1.14 12.07
N ILE A 300 -9.24 -1.24 12.68
CA ILE A 300 -8.39 -2.42 12.56
C ILE A 300 -8.71 -3.35 13.72
N LEU A 301 -9.09 -4.59 13.42
CA LEU A 301 -9.34 -5.62 14.42
C LEU A 301 -8.01 -5.98 15.10
N ASN A 302 -7.94 -5.70 16.40
CA ASN A 302 -6.93 -6.22 17.29
C ASN A 302 -7.60 -7.24 18.22
N PRO A 303 -7.19 -8.52 18.23
CA PRO A 303 -7.83 -9.56 19.05
C PRO A 303 -7.86 -9.23 20.54
N ALA A 304 -6.82 -8.55 21.04
CA ALA A 304 -6.75 -8.13 22.45
C ALA A 304 -7.68 -6.94 22.77
N LYS A 305 -8.18 -6.25 21.75
CA LYS A 305 -9.03 -5.06 21.88
C LYS A 305 -10.24 -5.11 20.92
N ALA A 306 -10.85 -6.29 20.81
CA ALA A 306 -11.97 -6.55 19.90
C ALA A 306 -13.17 -5.63 20.16
N TYR A 307 -13.40 -5.24 21.42
CA TYR A 307 -14.47 -4.30 21.79
C TYR A 307 -14.37 -2.94 21.06
N LEU A 308 -13.20 -2.55 20.54
CA LEU A 308 -13.01 -1.30 19.80
C LEU A 308 -13.68 -1.29 18.43
N ILE A 309 -14.04 -2.46 17.87
CA ILE A 309 -14.78 -2.54 16.60
C ILE A 309 -16.31 -2.45 16.80
N LYS A 310 -16.79 -2.17 18.02
CA LYS A 310 -18.22 -2.07 18.30
C LYS A 310 -18.88 -1.00 17.45
N GLY A 311 -19.83 -1.40 16.59
CA GLY A 311 -20.52 -0.49 15.68
C GLY A 311 -19.72 -0.10 14.42
N ALA A 312 -18.54 -0.68 14.21
CA ALA A 312 -17.75 -0.42 13.02
C ALA A 312 -18.46 -0.93 11.75
N ARG A 313 -18.50 -0.07 10.71
CA ARG A 313 -19.04 -0.44 9.39
C ARG A 313 -17.99 -1.05 8.47
N ARG A 314 -16.71 -0.81 8.76
CA ARG A 314 -15.55 -1.28 7.99
C ARG A 314 -14.50 -1.80 8.93
N VAL A 315 -14.04 -3.02 8.70
CA VAL A 315 -13.02 -3.65 9.52
C VAL A 315 -11.93 -4.21 8.62
N SER A 316 -10.69 -3.92 9.00
CA SER A 316 -9.50 -4.57 8.45
C SER A 316 -8.89 -5.47 9.51
N THR A 317 -8.47 -6.66 9.13
CA THR A 317 -7.88 -7.62 10.06
C THR A 317 -6.72 -8.35 9.42
N GLU A 318 -5.66 -8.52 10.19
CA GLU A 318 -4.58 -9.47 9.91
C GLU A 318 -4.72 -10.73 10.77
N CYS A 319 -5.68 -10.78 11.70
CA CYS A 319 -5.89 -11.90 12.60
C CYS A 319 -6.78 -13.01 11.98
N GLY A 320 -6.48 -14.25 12.32
CA GLY A 320 -7.26 -15.43 11.94
C GLY A 320 -8.51 -15.70 12.77
N ASP A 321 -8.68 -15.07 13.94
CA ASP A 321 -9.89 -15.24 14.74
C ASP A 321 -10.96 -14.22 14.33
N LEU A 322 -11.89 -14.68 13.50
CA LEU A 322 -12.97 -13.87 12.92
C LEU A 322 -14.29 -14.04 13.68
N ALA A 323 -14.34 -14.86 14.73
CA ALA A 323 -15.56 -15.06 15.52
C ALA A 323 -16.03 -13.77 16.21
N GLN A 324 -15.06 -12.97 16.67
CA GLN A 324 -15.28 -11.68 17.32
C GLN A 324 -15.99 -10.65 16.43
N LEU A 325 -15.90 -10.78 15.09
CA LEU A 325 -16.58 -9.88 14.16
C LEU A 325 -18.10 -9.97 14.30
N VAL A 326 -18.63 -11.18 14.51
CA VAL A 326 -20.07 -11.43 14.62
C VAL A 326 -20.61 -10.84 15.92
N GLU A 327 -19.83 -10.91 17.01
CA GLU A 327 -20.19 -10.38 18.32
C GLU A 327 -20.18 -8.84 18.35
N TYR A 328 -19.08 -8.22 17.88
CA TYR A 328 -18.87 -6.79 18.06
C TYR A 328 -19.33 -5.93 16.85
N ALA A 329 -19.34 -6.47 15.64
CA ALA A 329 -19.67 -5.73 14.42
C ALA A 329 -20.75 -6.42 13.55
N PRO A 330 -21.98 -6.64 14.06
CA PRO A 330 -23.05 -7.30 13.30
C PRO A 330 -23.53 -6.49 12.07
N HIS A 331 -23.27 -5.18 12.06
CA HIS A 331 -23.63 -4.27 10.96
C HIS A 331 -22.48 -4.00 9.98
N LEU A 332 -21.48 -4.87 9.98
CA LEU A 332 -20.32 -4.73 9.11
C LEU A 332 -20.74 -4.75 7.63
N ARG A 333 -20.26 -3.75 6.87
CA ARG A 333 -20.48 -3.62 5.42
C ARG A 333 -19.25 -4.01 4.62
N SER A 334 -18.07 -3.80 5.19
CA SER A 334 -16.79 -4.04 4.54
C SER A 334 -15.85 -4.82 5.44
N LEU A 335 -15.35 -5.95 4.95
CA LEU A 335 -14.33 -6.72 5.63
C LEU A 335 -13.12 -6.92 4.72
N LEU A 336 -11.98 -6.38 5.15
CA LEU A 336 -10.68 -6.60 4.54
C LEU A 336 -9.90 -7.60 5.41
N VAL A 337 -9.80 -8.83 4.94
CA VAL A 337 -9.00 -9.88 5.59
C VAL A 337 -7.67 -9.99 4.86
N PHE A 338 -6.61 -9.62 5.56
CA PHE A 338 -5.26 -9.82 5.11
C PHE A 338 -4.66 -10.99 5.86
N GLN A 339 -3.93 -11.84 5.15
CA GLN A 339 -3.15 -12.84 5.85
C GLN A 339 -1.92 -12.16 6.46
N ASN A 340 -1.80 -12.22 7.79
CA ASN A 340 -0.55 -11.87 8.44
C ASN A 340 0.54 -12.77 7.87
N SER A 341 1.49 -12.17 7.18
CA SER A 341 2.74 -12.84 6.84
C SER A 341 3.58 -13.16 8.08
N PHE A 342 3.19 -12.66 9.27
CA PHE A 342 4.06 -12.52 10.44
C PHE A 342 3.75 -13.41 11.65
N THR A 343 2.86 -14.39 11.50
CA THR A 343 2.53 -15.32 12.59
C THR A 343 2.77 -16.75 12.13
N PHE A 344 4.00 -17.25 12.34
CA PHE A 344 4.29 -18.67 12.38
C PHE A 344 4.46 -19.13 13.83
N GLY A 345 3.42 -19.81 14.27
CA GLY A 345 3.28 -20.51 15.55
C GLY A 345 1.91 -21.17 15.51
N SER A 346 1.77 -22.18 14.63
CA SER A 346 0.70 -23.20 14.51
C SER A 346 -0.80 -22.88 14.76
N LEU A 347 -1.24 -21.67 15.11
CA LEU A 347 -2.59 -21.45 15.66
C LEU A 347 -3.53 -20.53 14.86
N LEU A 348 -3.05 -19.65 13.98
CA LEU A 348 -3.92 -18.67 13.28
C LEU A 348 -3.61 -18.50 11.79
N GLN A 349 -3.39 -19.60 11.07
CA GLN A 349 -3.48 -19.57 9.60
C GLN A 349 -4.95 -19.63 9.18
N LEU A 350 -5.46 -18.55 8.56
CA LEU A 350 -6.80 -18.48 7.99
C LEU A 350 -7.05 -19.62 6.99
N SER A 351 -7.61 -20.71 7.50
CA SER A 351 -8.13 -21.84 6.73
C SER A 351 -9.61 -21.61 6.41
N GLY A 352 -10.17 -22.37 5.46
CA GLY A 352 -11.57 -22.25 5.06
C GLY A 352 -12.59 -22.41 6.22
N TYR A 353 -12.19 -22.99 7.35
CA TYR A 353 -13.03 -23.12 8.54
C TYR A 353 -13.08 -21.84 9.39
N GLN A 354 -11.98 -21.11 9.50
CA GLN A 354 -11.89 -19.91 10.34
C GLN A 354 -12.66 -18.70 9.75
N ILE A 355 -12.92 -18.71 8.44
CA ILE A 355 -13.73 -17.70 7.76
C ILE A 355 -15.24 -17.93 7.90
N ARG A 356 -15.69 -19.10 8.39
CA ARG A 356 -17.12 -19.42 8.52
C ARG A 356 -17.97 -18.32 9.19
N PRO A 357 -17.52 -17.69 10.30
CA PRO A 357 -18.29 -16.64 10.96
C PRO A 357 -18.60 -15.42 10.05
N VAL A 358 -17.72 -15.12 9.09
CA VAL A 358 -17.91 -13.98 8.17
C VAL A 358 -19.17 -14.13 7.33
N PHE A 359 -19.58 -15.36 7.01
CA PHE A 359 -20.76 -15.60 6.19
C PHE A 359 -22.09 -15.42 6.94
N GLU A 360 -22.05 -15.13 8.25
CA GLU A 360 -23.22 -14.70 9.03
C GLU A 360 -23.47 -13.19 8.94
N LEU A 361 -22.50 -12.42 8.43
CA LEU A 361 -22.60 -10.96 8.30
C LEU A 361 -23.45 -10.57 7.07
N PHE A 362 -24.77 -10.71 7.18
CA PHE A 362 -25.72 -10.49 6.06
C PHE A 362 -25.71 -9.08 5.46
N ASN A 363 -25.16 -8.09 6.17
CA ASN A 363 -25.03 -6.70 5.71
C ASN A 363 -23.76 -6.46 4.86
N LEU A 364 -22.91 -7.48 4.72
CA LEU A 364 -21.64 -7.35 4.03
C LEU A 364 -21.86 -7.07 2.54
N ARG A 365 -21.25 -5.98 2.06
CA ARG A 365 -21.20 -5.54 0.67
C ARG A 365 -19.85 -5.84 0.03
N PHE A 366 -18.79 -5.81 0.83
CA PHE A 366 -17.44 -6.09 0.39
C PHE A 366 -16.78 -7.17 1.24
N LEU A 367 -16.25 -8.21 0.58
CA LEU A 367 -15.46 -9.27 1.20
C LEU A 367 -14.11 -9.41 0.49
N GLY A 368 -13.05 -8.95 1.16
CA GLY A 368 -11.67 -9.06 0.69
C GLY A 368 -10.94 -10.19 1.40
N LEU A 369 -10.55 -11.21 0.65
CA LEU A 369 -9.81 -12.41 1.09
C LEU A 369 -8.46 -12.51 0.40
N ARG A 370 -7.99 -11.41 -0.16
CA ARG A 370 -6.81 -11.34 -1.02
C ARG A 370 -5.58 -11.97 -0.36
N ARG A 371 -4.84 -12.79 -1.13
CA ARG A 371 -3.60 -13.47 -0.72
C ARG A 371 -3.76 -14.37 0.53
N THR A 372 -4.96 -14.84 0.82
CA THR A 372 -5.18 -15.84 1.86
C THR A 372 -4.93 -17.26 1.33
N ARG A 373 -4.57 -18.20 2.21
CA ARG A 373 -4.38 -19.62 1.85
C ARG A 373 -5.70 -20.40 1.72
N ILE A 374 -6.84 -19.73 1.64
CA ILE A 374 -8.16 -20.35 1.51
C ILE A 374 -8.19 -21.18 0.21
N SER A 375 -8.54 -22.46 0.35
CA SER A 375 -8.61 -23.44 -0.75
C SER A 375 -10.02 -23.67 -1.27
N SER A 376 -11.05 -23.40 -0.46
CA SER A 376 -12.45 -23.51 -0.84
C SER A 376 -13.29 -22.48 -0.09
N LEU A 377 -14.33 -21.97 -0.76
CA LEU A 377 -15.36 -21.16 -0.11
C LEU A 377 -16.50 -22.09 0.33
N PRO A 378 -17.03 -21.94 1.56
CA PRO A 378 -18.15 -22.74 2.02
C PRO A 378 -19.45 -22.36 1.33
N ARG A 379 -20.41 -23.29 1.30
CA ARG A 379 -21.77 -23.08 0.78
C ARG A 379 -22.50 -21.90 1.45
N SER A 380 -22.12 -21.55 2.68
CA SER A 380 -22.67 -20.42 3.42
C SER A 380 -22.41 -19.06 2.75
N ILE A 381 -21.50 -18.96 1.77
CA ILE A 381 -21.32 -17.73 0.96
C ILE A 381 -22.66 -17.20 0.42
N GLY A 382 -23.58 -18.08 0.03
CA GLY A 382 -24.90 -17.69 -0.50
C GLY A 382 -25.80 -16.95 0.50
N ARG A 383 -25.42 -16.84 1.78
CA ARG A 383 -26.12 -16.02 2.78
C ARG A 383 -25.85 -14.53 2.60
N LEU A 384 -24.73 -14.17 1.98
CA LEU A 384 -24.30 -12.78 1.79
C LEU A 384 -25.04 -12.10 0.62
N LYS A 385 -26.37 -12.02 0.68
CA LYS A 385 -27.24 -11.50 -0.40
C LYS A 385 -26.97 -10.03 -0.76
N ASN A 386 -26.31 -9.28 0.12
CA ASN A 386 -25.94 -7.88 -0.11
C ASN A 386 -24.52 -7.70 -0.67
N LEU A 387 -23.78 -8.79 -0.92
CA LEU A 387 -22.42 -8.73 -1.40
C LEU A 387 -22.37 -8.17 -2.83
N LEU A 388 -21.65 -7.08 -2.99
CA LEU A 388 -21.36 -6.42 -4.27
C LEU A 388 -20.03 -6.91 -4.83
N VAL A 389 -19.03 -7.09 -3.96
CA VAL A 389 -17.69 -7.46 -4.39
C VAL A 389 -17.09 -8.56 -3.53
N LEU A 390 -16.59 -9.58 -4.21
CA LEU A 390 -15.80 -10.67 -3.65
C LEU A 390 -14.39 -10.62 -4.26
N ASP A 391 -13.40 -10.20 -3.46
CA ASP A 391 -11.99 -10.22 -3.86
C ASP A 391 -11.26 -11.41 -3.20
N ALA A 392 -11.06 -12.47 -3.97
CA ALA A 392 -10.26 -13.63 -3.62
C ALA A 392 -9.01 -13.76 -4.51
N TRP A 393 -8.44 -12.63 -4.94
CA TRP A 393 -7.22 -12.62 -5.73
C TRP A 393 -6.04 -13.20 -4.95
N LYS A 394 -5.24 -14.02 -5.63
CA LYS A 394 -4.11 -14.80 -5.10
C LYS A 394 -4.48 -15.76 -3.95
N CYS A 395 -5.73 -16.21 -3.89
CA CYS A 395 -6.13 -17.34 -3.07
C CYS A 395 -5.79 -18.69 -3.73
N LYS A 396 -5.86 -19.78 -2.96
CA LYS A 396 -5.70 -21.16 -3.47
C LYS A 396 -7.03 -21.80 -3.91
N ILE A 397 -8.08 -20.99 -4.09
CA ILE A 397 -9.42 -21.46 -4.48
C ILE A 397 -9.35 -22.07 -5.88
N THR A 398 -9.74 -23.34 -6.00
CA THR A 398 -9.77 -24.07 -7.28
C THR A 398 -11.16 -24.16 -7.88
N LYS A 399 -12.22 -24.16 -7.04
CA LYS A 399 -13.62 -24.20 -7.45
C LYS A 399 -14.43 -23.25 -6.59
N LEU A 400 -15.32 -22.50 -7.23
CA LEU A 400 -16.33 -21.70 -6.55
C LEU A 400 -17.55 -22.58 -6.26
N PRO A 401 -18.15 -22.49 -5.05
CA PRO A 401 -19.36 -23.22 -4.73
C PRO A 401 -20.54 -22.70 -5.55
N GLN A 402 -21.50 -23.57 -5.89
CA GLN A 402 -22.65 -23.21 -6.71
C GLN A 402 -23.46 -22.06 -6.07
N GLU A 403 -23.44 -21.93 -4.75
CA GLU A 403 -24.12 -20.87 -4.01
C GLU A 403 -23.64 -19.45 -4.32
N VAL A 404 -22.50 -19.26 -5.00
CA VAL A 404 -22.11 -17.95 -5.55
C VAL A 404 -23.17 -17.42 -6.53
N THR A 405 -23.91 -18.29 -7.22
CA THR A 405 -25.02 -17.87 -8.11
C THR A 405 -26.20 -17.26 -7.36
N LYS A 406 -26.29 -17.45 -6.03
CA LYS A 406 -27.32 -16.83 -5.19
C LYS A 406 -27.01 -15.38 -4.85
N LEU A 407 -25.81 -14.89 -5.19
CA LEU A 407 -25.36 -13.52 -4.94
C LEU A 407 -25.82 -12.58 -6.07
N TYR A 408 -27.12 -12.34 -6.17
CA TYR A 408 -27.72 -11.56 -7.27
C TYR A 408 -27.31 -10.08 -7.32
N LYS A 409 -26.70 -9.54 -6.24
CA LYS A 409 -26.15 -8.17 -6.22
C LYS A 409 -24.64 -8.11 -6.53
N LEU A 410 -24.00 -9.25 -6.75
CA LEU A 410 -22.56 -9.29 -6.99
C LEU A 410 -22.23 -8.64 -8.34
N THR A 411 -21.47 -7.56 -8.31
CA THR A 411 -21.02 -6.82 -9.50
C THR A 411 -19.59 -7.18 -9.88
N HIS A 412 -18.71 -7.41 -8.91
CA HIS A 412 -17.31 -7.78 -9.18
C HIS A 412 -16.91 -9.06 -8.44
N LEU A 413 -16.41 -10.02 -9.22
CA LEU A 413 -15.80 -11.25 -8.75
C LEU A 413 -14.33 -11.27 -9.17
N ILE A 414 -13.42 -11.08 -8.21
CA ILE A 414 -11.98 -11.06 -8.47
C ILE A 414 -11.38 -12.35 -7.92
N VAL A 415 -10.97 -13.25 -8.81
CA VAL A 415 -10.36 -14.54 -8.46
C VAL A 415 -9.07 -14.75 -9.24
N THR A 416 -8.16 -15.58 -8.72
CA THR A 416 -7.00 -16.02 -9.50
C THR A 416 -7.40 -17.14 -10.43
N ALA A 417 -7.34 -16.87 -11.73
CA ALA A 417 -7.33 -17.93 -12.73
C ALA A 417 -6.01 -18.70 -12.60
N LYS A 418 -6.08 -19.98 -12.23
CA LYS A 418 -5.00 -20.91 -12.58
C LYS A 418 -5.30 -21.40 -13.99
N PRO A 419 -4.34 -21.37 -14.93
CA PRO A 419 -4.53 -22.08 -16.18
C PRO A 419 -4.76 -23.54 -15.81
N VAL A 420 -5.93 -24.07 -16.20
CA VAL A 420 -6.10 -25.51 -16.26
C VAL A 420 -5.16 -25.93 -17.38
N THR A 421 -3.98 -26.43 -17.05
CA THR A 421 -3.22 -27.26 -17.98
C THR A 421 -4.05 -28.52 -18.13
N SER A 422 -5.11 -28.46 -18.93
CA SER A 422 -5.61 -29.63 -19.62
C SER A 422 -4.43 -30.05 -20.48
N SER A 423 -3.73 -31.08 -20.03
CA SER A 423 -2.95 -31.94 -20.91
C SER A 423 -3.81 -32.16 -22.13
N LEU A 424 -3.40 -31.57 -23.26
CA LEU A 424 -3.77 -32.07 -24.57
C LEU A 424 -3.14 -33.45 -24.67
N GLU A 425 -3.77 -34.44 -24.05
CA GLU A 425 -3.64 -35.81 -24.49
C GLU A 425 -4.35 -35.85 -25.84
N CYS A 426 -3.51 -35.78 -26.88
CA CYS A 426 -3.85 -36.23 -28.21
C CYS A 426 -4.48 -37.63 -28.10
N PHE A 427 -5.80 -37.72 -28.22
CA PHE A 427 -6.41 -38.92 -28.77
C PHE A 427 -6.46 -38.74 -30.28
N ILE A 428 -5.38 -39.18 -30.92
CA ILE A 428 -5.42 -39.67 -32.29
C ILE A 428 -6.13 -41.02 -32.23
N SER A 429 -7.34 -41.10 -32.77
CA SER A 429 -7.83 -42.22 -33.58
C SER A 429 -9.13 -41.81 -34.26
#